data_AF-A0A257NHV5-F1
#
_entry.id   AF-A0A257NHV5-F1
#
_cell.length_a   1.000
_cell.length_b   1.000
_cell.length_c   1.000
_cell.angle_alpha   90.00
_cell.angle_beta   90.00
_cell.angle_gamma   90.00
#
_symmetry.space_group_name_H-M   'P 1'
#
loop_
_entity.id
_entity.type
_entity.pdbx_description
1 polymer ?
#
loop_
_entity_poly.entity_id
_entity_poly.type
_entity_poly.pdbx_seq_one_letter_code
_entity_poly.pdbx_strand_id
1 'polypeptide(L)'
;RAVVIGANYHYDGLMELDHMTRPSPEFDLWAMKYAESSPDGIEHAPVVYDKTLAMFASEPTLTRADLGEISRPTLVLAGDDDVATLEHTCSMYEAIPGAQLAIVPGASHALLKERPKESARLIRRFLLEDSSPETLAPVRRARREGVGD
;
A
#
# COMPACT_ATOMS: atom_id res chain seq x y z
N ARG A 1 10.20 6.08 -11.81
CA ARG A 1 9.76 6.44 -10.44
C ARG A 1 8.47 5.68 -10.17
N ALA A 2 8.21 5.22 -8.97
CA ALA A 2 7.00 4.47 -8.61
C ALA A 2 6.30 5.13 -7.42
N VAL A 3 4.97 5.06 -7.38
CA VAL A 3 4.18 5.47 -6.22
C VAL A 3 3.43 4.24 -5.73
N VAL A 4 3.64 3.87 -4.47
CA VAL A 4 2.89 2.81 -3.80
C VAL A 4 2.01 3.44 -2.74
N ILE A 5 0.74 3.05 -2.70
CA ILE A 5 -0.30 3.74 -1.93
C ILE A 5 -1.01 2.71 -1.06
N GLY A 6 -1.00 2.88 0.26
CA GLY A 6 -1.60 1.94 1.21
C GLY A 6 -1.09 0.50 1.05
N ALA A 7 0.15 0.34 0.59
CA ALA A 7 0.70 -0.95 0.18
C ALA A 7 1.33 -1.69 1.37
N ASN A 8 1.25 -3.02 1.35
CA ASN A 8 1.98 -3.91 2.24
C ASN A 8 2.89 -4.84 1.42
N TYR A 9 4.12 -5.06 1.87
CA TYR A 9 5.05 -6.01 1.23
C TYR A 9 5.03 -7.40 1.87
N HIS A 10 4.48 -7.48 3.09
CA HIS A 10 4.22 -8.72 3.80
C HIS A 10 2.81 -8.66 4.41
N TYR A 11 2.12 -9.81 4.49
CA TYR A 11 0.74 -9.91 4.96
C TYR A 11 0.60 -9.58 6.46
N ASP A 12 1.61 -9.89 7.26
CA ASP A 12 1.66 -9.62 8.71
C ASP A 12 1.75 -8.13 9.09
N GLY A 13 1.90 -7.25 8.10
CA GLY A 13 1.93 -5.80 8.28
C GLY A 13 0.57 -5.12 8.14
N LEU A 14 -0.50 -5.90 8.03
CA LEU A 14 -1.88 -5.42 8.02
C LEU A 14 -2.50 -5.53 9.42
N MET A 15 -3.34 -4.56 9.77
CA MET A 15 -4.28 -4.69 10.88
C MET A 15 -5.23 -5.87 10.65
N GLU A 16 -5.82 -6.39 11.71
CA GLU A 16 -6.88 -7.39 11.60
C GLU A 16 -8.04 -6.83 10.76
N LEU A 17 -8.27 -7.47 9.62
CA LEU A 17 -9.30 -7.07 8.68
C LEU A 17 -10.66 -7.62 9.13
N ASP A 18 -11.61 -6.72 9.33
CA ASP A 18 -13.00 -7.14 9.48
C ASP A 18 -13.48 -7.81 8.19
N HIS A 19 -14.22 -8.90 8.34
CA HIS A 19 -14.69 -9.71 7.22
C HIS A 19 -16.15 -10.09 7.43
N MET A 20 -16.90 -10.04 6.33
CA MET A 20 -18.29 -10.50 6.30
C MET A 20 -18.34 -11.99 6.59
N THR A 21 -19.18 -12.37 7.55
CA THR A 21 -19.54 -13.78 7.74
C THR A 21 -20.36 -14.26 6.54
N ARG A 22 -20.37 -15.58 6.31
CA ARG A 22 -21.10 -16.17 5.19
C ARG A 22 -21.90 -17.40 5.66
N PRO A 23 -23.22 -17.45 5.43
CA PRO A 23 -24.05 -16.44 4.76
C PRO A 23 -24.35 -15.21 5.64
N SER A 24 -24.48 -14.03 5.02
CA SER A 24 -24.94 -12.78 5.68
C SER A 24 -25.58 -11.80 4.67
N PRO A 25 -26.49 -10.90 5.10
CA PRO A 25 -27.04 -9.86 4.23
C PRO A 25 -25.98 -8.94 3.61
N GLU A 26 -24.90 -8.68 4.35
CA GLU A 26 -23.76 -7.90 3.88
C GLU A 26 -23.05 -8.59 2.72
N PHE A 27 -22.82 -9.90 2.84
CA PHE A 27 -22.25 -10.69 1.76
C PHE A 27 -23.16 -10.72 0.53
N ASP A 28 -24.48 -10.88 0.70
CA ASP A 28 -25.44 -10.91 -0.42
C ASP A 28 -25.43 -9.58 -1.19
N LEU A 29 -25.42 -8.45 -0.49
CA LEU A 29 -25.32 -7.12 -1.10
C LEU A 29 -24.00 -6.92 -1.83
N TRP A 30 -22.90 -7.40 -1.28
CA TRP A 30 -21.60 -7.36 -1.96
C TRP A 30 -21.59 -8.26 -3.20
N ALA A 31 -22.13 -9.47 -3.12
CA ALA A 31 -22.20 -10.43 -4.23
C ALA A 31 -23.03 -9.89 -5.40
N MET A 32 -24.14 -9.20 -5.12
CA MET A 32 -24.92 -8.51 -6.14
C MET A 32 -24.10 -7.43 -6.86
N LYS A 33 -23.40 -6.56 -6.12
CA LYS A 33 -22.52 -5.53 -6.70
C LYS A 33 -21.36 -6.13 -7.50
N TYR A 34 -20.77 -7.21 -7.01
CA TYR A 34 -19.75 -7.96 -7.72
C TYR A 34 -20.27 -8.44 -9.08
N ALA A 35 -21.48 -9.02 -9.11
CA ALA A 35 -22.10 -9.56 -10.32
C ALA A 35 -22.44 -8.48 -11.37
N GLU A 36 -22.70 -7.23 -10.97
CA GLU A 36 -22.92 -6.12 -11.91
C GLU A 36 -21.68 -5.80 -12.77
N SER A 37 -20.49 -6.08 -12.25
CA SER A 37 -19.21 -5.75 -12.90
C SER A 37 -18.40 -6.97 -13.34
N SER A 38 -18.82 -8.18 -12.97
CA SER A 38 -18.11 -9.43 -13.25
C SER A 38 -18.75 -10.22 -14.39
N PRO A 39 -17.97 -10.70 -15.37
CA PRO A 39 -18.48 -11.60 -16.41
C PRO A 39 -18.86 -13.00 -15.88
N ASP A 40 -18.42 -13.36 -14.67
CA ASP A 40 -18.60 -14.70 -14.10
C ASP A 40 -19.93 -14.88 -13.34
N GLY A 41 -20.71 -13.80 -13.18
CA GLY A 41 -21.99 -13.80 -12.49
C GLY A 41 -21.91 -13.95 -10.96
N ILE A 42 -23.08 -13.91 -10.30
CA ILE A 42 -23.18 -13.88 -8.83
C ILE A 42 -22.69 -15.15 -8.14
N GLU A 43 -22.83 -16.31 -8.80
CA GLU A 43 -22.39 -17.62 -8.26
C GLU A 43 -20.87 -17.71 -8.06
N HIS A 44 -20.09 -16.85 -8.74
CA HIS A 44 -18.64 -16.79 -8.56
C HIS A 44 -18.21 -15.90 -7.37
N ALA A 45 -19.11 -15.09 -6.81
CA ALA A 45 -18.80 -14.18 -5.71
C ALA A 45 -18.18 -14.88 -4.48
N PRO A 46 -18.69 -16.04 -4.01
CA PRO A 46 -18.08 -16.77 -2.89
C PRO A 46 -16.62 -17.16 -3.16
N VAL A 47 -16.30 -17.58 -4.38
CA VAL A 47 -14.94 -18.00 -4.76
C VAL A 47 -13.98 -16.82 -4.69
N VAL A 48 -14.38 -15.65 -5.22
CA VAL A 48 -13.57 -14.43 -5.14
C VAL A 48 -13.38 -13.97 -3.71
N TYR A 49 -14.45 -14.04 -2.91
CA TYR A 49 -14.40 -13.66 -1.50
C TYR A 49 -13.44 -14.54 -0.70
N ASP A 50 -13.60 -15.86 -0.79
CA ASP A 50 -12.78 -16.82 -0.05
C ASP A 50 -11.30 -16.71 -0.48
N LYS A 51 -11.02 -16.50 -1.77
CA LYS A 51 -9.65 -16.23 -2.27
C LYS A 51 -9.09 -14.90 -1.77
N THR A 52 -9.90 -13.85 -1.67
CA THR A 52 -9.47 -12.54 -1.17
C THR A 52 -9.07 -12.63 0.30
N LEU A 53 -9.86 -13.34 1.12
CA LEU A 53 -9.53 -13.58 2.52
C LEU A 53 -8.24 -14.42 2.66
N ALA A 54 -8.09 -15.48 1.86
CA ALA A 54 -6.88 -16.29 1.85
C ALA A 54 -5.64 -15.46 1.47
N MET A 55 -5.76 -14.62 0.45
CA MET A 55 -4.69 -13.71 0.02
C MET A 55 -4.31 -12.75 1.15
N PHE A 56 -5.28 -12.06 1.78
CA PHE A 56 -4.96 -11.15 2.89
C PHE A 56 -4.33 -11.85 4.11
N ALA A 57 -4.66 -13.12 4.34
CA ALA A 57 -4.14 -13.88 5.47
C ALA A 57 -2.73 -14.46 5.24
N SER A 58 -2.24 -14.50 4.00
CA SER A 58 -1.01 -15.24 3.67
C SER A 58 -0.09 -14.60 2.64
N GLU A 59 -0.53 -13.54 1.96
CA GLU A 59 0.20 -12.90 0.86
C GLU A 59 0.15 -11.36 0.95
N PRO A 60 1.17 -10.65 0.45
CA PRO A 60 2.47 -11.16 0.00
C PRO A 60 3.38 -11.61 1.16
N THR A 61 4.51 -12.25 0.84
CA THR A 61 5.53 -12.69 1.80
C THR A 61 6.92 -12.12 1.49
N LEU A 62 7.00 -10.92 0.91
CA LEU A 62 8.28 -10.31 0.57
C LEU A 62 9.02 -9.91 1.85
N THR A 63 10.35 -9.90 1.77
CA THR A 63 11.23 -9.47 2.84
C THR A 63 11.74 -8.05 2.59
N ARG A 64 12.32 -7.44 3.63
CA ARG A 64 13.03 -6.16 3.49
C ARG A 64 14.21 -6.26 2.52
N ALA A 65 14.83 -7.44 2.37
CA ALA A 65 15.91 -7.64 1.41
C ALA A 65 15.40 -7.57 -0.03
N ASP A 66 14.24 -8.18 -0.31
CA ASP A 66 13.59 -8.11 -1.64
C ASP A 66 13.24 -6.66 -2.00
N LEU A 67 12.76 -5.88 -1.02
CA LEU A 67 12.53 -4.44 -1.21
C LEU A 67 13.82 -3.65 -1.50
N GLY A 68 14.95 -4.12 -0.96
CA GLY A 68 16.27 -3.55 -1.19
C GLY A 68 16.73 -3.61 -2.65
N GLU A 69 16.19 -4.54 -3.45
CA GLU A 69 16.50 -4.68 -4.88
C GLU A 69 15.83 -3.61 -5.75
N ILE A 70 14.89 -2.84 -5.19
CA ILE A 70 14.18 -1.78 -5.91
C ILE A 70 15.13 -0.60 -6.17
N SER A 71 15.58 -0.47 -7.43
CA SER A 71 16.48 0.61 -7.86
C SER A 71 15.80 1.90 -8.30
N ARG A 72 14.48 1.86 -8.52
CA ARG A 72 13.70 3.03 -8.97
C ARG A 72 13.37 3.91 -7.75
N PRO A 73 13.42 5.26 -7.85
CA PRO A 73 12.88 6.12 -6.81
C PRO A 73 11.41 5.77 -6.55
N THR A 74 11.04 5.66 -5.27
CA THR A 74 9.70 5.23 -4.83
C THR A 74 9.15 6.20 -3.80
N LEU A 75 7.87 6.57 -3.95
CA LEU A 75 7.11 7.24 -2.90
C LEU A 75 6.21 6.21 -2.23
N VAL A 76 6.41 6.02 -0.93
CA VAL A 76 5.50 5.29 -0.05
C VAL A 76 4.50 6.31 0.51
N LEU A 77 3.23 6.18 0.12
CA LEU A 77 2.15 7.09 0.50
C LEU A 77 1.08 6.30 1.27
N ALA A 78 0.72 6.75 2.47
CA ALA A 78 -0.32 6.09 3.27
C ALA A 78 -1.15 7.13 4.05
N GLY A 79 -2.33 6.72 4.50
CA GLY A 79 -3.07 7.43 5.55
C GLY A 79 -2.45 7.21 6.93
N ASP A 80 -2.79 8.05 7.91
CA ASP A 80 -2.45 7.80 9.32
C ASP A 80 -3.41 6.82 10.01
N ASP A 81 -4.57 6.56 9.41
CA ASP A 81 -5.60 5.59 9.82
C ASP A 81 -5.77 4.49 8.74
N ASP A 82 -4.65 4.08 8.14
CA ASP A 82 -4.61 3.04 7.10
C ASP A 82 -4.73 1.62 7.69
N VAL A 83 -5.09 0.65 6.85
CA VAL A 83 -5.12 -0.75 7.23
C VAL A 83 -3.72 -1.33 7.38
N ALA A 84 -2.75 -0.85 6.59
CA ALA A 84 -1.36 -1.19 6.80
C ALA A 84 -0.84 -0.45 8.04
N THR A 85 -0.15 -1.16 8.94
CA THR A 85 0.38 -0.52 10.14
C THR A 85 1.41 0.56 9.78
N LEU A 86 1.51 1.59 10.62
CA LEU A 86 2.50 2.65 10.40
C LEU A 86 3.92 2.11 10.51
N GLU A 87 4.16 1.14 11.39
CA GLU A 87 5.43 0.42 11.52
C GLU A 87 5.79 -0.31 10.22
N HIS A 88 4.84 -1.01 9.60
CA HIS A 88 5.07 -1.71 8.34
C HIS A 88 5.35 -0.75 7.19
N THR A 89 4.56 0.34 7.11
CA THR A 89 4.74 1.40 6.13
C THR A 89 6.11 2.06 6.27
N CYS A 90 6.54 2.37 7.50
CA CYS A 90 7.87 2.89 7.77
C CYS A 90 8.96 1.88 7.40
N SER A 91 8.77 0.60 7.73
CA SER A 91 9.72 -0.48 7.40
C SER A 91 9.93 -0.61 5.89
N MET A 92 8.87 -0.50 5.08
CA MET A 92 8.94 -0.47 3.62
C MET A 92 9.77 0.72 3.12
N TYR A 93 9.48 1.93 3.63
CA TYR A 93 10.26 3.14 3.29
C TYR A 93 11.74 2.99 3.65
N GLU A 94 12.04 2.43 4.82
CA GLU A 94 13.41 2.25 5.29
C GLU A 94 14.17 1.21 4.45
N ALA A 95 13.48 0.21 3.91
CA ALA A 95 14.07 -0.87 3.12
C ALA A 95 14.37 -0.48 1.66
N ILE A 96 13.57 0.42 1.05
CA ILE A 96 13.72 0.77 -0.37
C ILE A 96 14.77 1.88 -0.56
N PRO A 97 15.87 1.64 -1.32
CA PRO A 97 16.90 2.64 -1.55
C PRO A 97 16.37 3.88 -2.29
N GLY A 98 16.56 5.07 -1.69
CA GLY A 98 16.10 6.32 -2.30
C GLY A 98 14.60 6.56 -2.20
N ALA A 99 13.88 5.81 -1.37
CA ALA A 99 12.47 6.06 -1.12
C ALA A 99 12.20 7.38 -0.39
N GLN A 100 10.98 7.88 -0.57
CA GLN A 100 10.37 8.95 0.21
C GLN A 100 9.12 8.40 0.91
N LEU A 101 8.81 8.92 2.10
CA LEU A 101 7.61 8.58 2.85
C LEU A 101 6.70 9.80 2.96
N ALA A 102 5.41 9.62 2.74
CA ALA A 102 4.38 10.60 3.05
C ALA A 102 3.22 9.92 3.77
N ILE A 103 2.92 10.39 4.98
CA ILE A 103 1.71 10.02 5.73
C ILE A 103 0.74 11.20 5.64
N VAL A 104 -0.48 10.94 5.17
CA VAL A 104 -1.53 11.95 5.01
C VAL A 104 -2.38 11.97 6.28
N PRO A 105 -2.44 13.10 7.02
CA PRO A 105 -3.14 13.15 8.29
C PRO A 105 -4.67 13.12 8.13
N GLY A 106 -5.34 12.43 9.06
CA GLY A 106 -6.77 12.20 9.08
C GLY A 106 -7.27 11.53 7.81
N ALA A 107 -6.58 10.48 7.35
CA ALA A 107 -6.94 9.74 6.14
C ALA A 107 -6.78 8.23 6.36
N SER A 108 -7.69 7.46 5.78
CA SER A 108 -7.70 6.00 5.83
C SER A 108 -7.04 5.38 4.60
N HIS A 109 -7.21 4.06 4.41
CA HIS A 109 -6.88 3.36 3.17
C HIS A 109 -7.52 4.00 1.91
N ALA A 110 -8.64 4.73 2.08
CA ALA A 110 -9.31 5.46 1.02
C ALA A 110 -8.75 6.89 0.78
N LEU A 111 -7.52 7.20 1.21
CA LEU A 111 -6.93 8.55 1.17
C LEU A 111 -7.05 9.28 -0.18
N LEU A 112 -7.03 8.57 -1.32
CA LEU A 112 -7.19 9.20 -2.63
C LEU A 112 -8.59 9.81 -2.84
N LYS A 113 -9.60 9.25 -2.18
CA LYS A 113 -10.98 9.77 -2.19
C LYS A 113 -11.19 10.82 -1.10
N GLU A 114 -10.58 10.64 0.07
CA GLU A 114 -10.79 11.50 1.24
C GLU A 114 -9.95 12.79 1.21
N ARG A 115 -8.73 12.71 0.65
CA ARG A 115 -7.74 13.78 0.56
C ARG A 115 -7.18 13.90 -0.87
N PRO A 116 -8.03 14.08 -1.90
CA PRO A 116 -7.61 14.02 -3.30
C PRO A 116 -6.60 15.12 -3.68
N LYS A 117 -6.76 16.34 -3.15
CA LYS A 117 -5.89 17.48 -3.47
C LYS A 117 -4.49 17.30 -2.88
N GLU A 118 -4.42 16.93 -1.61
CA GLU A 118 -3.19 16.66 -0.88
C GLU A 118 -2.44 15.50 -1.52
N SER A 119 -3.13 14.39 -1.79
CA SER A 119 -2.56 13.20 -2.43
C SER A 119 -2.03 13.54 -3.84
N ALA A 120 -2.84 14.21 -4.66
CA ALA A 120 -2.41 14.61 -6.01
C ALA A 120 -1.20 15.55 -5.98
N ARG A 121 -1.13 16.48 -5.02
CA ARG A 121 0.03 17.37 -4.85
C ARG A 121 1.31 16.59 -4.55
N LEU A 122 1.25 15.64 -3.61
CA LEU A 122 2.39 14.80 -3.21
C LEU A 122 2.86 13.92 -4.38
N ILE A 123 1.92 13.25 -5.05
CA ILE A 123 2.19 12.41 -6.21
C ILE A 123 2.82 13.22 -7.34
N ARG A 124 2.22 14.35 -7.71
CA ARG A 124 2.74 15.20 -8.80
C ARG A 124 4.13 15.74 -8.47
N ARG A 125 4.35 16.21 -7.24
CA ARG A 125 5.67 16.67 -6.79
C ARG A 125 6.71 15.57 -6.98
N PHE A 126 6.43 14.37 -6.47
CA PHE A 126 7.37 13.25 -6.56
C PHE A 126 7.64 12.82 -8.00
N LEU A 127 6.62 12.81 -8.87
CA LEU A 127 6.76 12.39 -10.28
C LEU A 127 7.49 13.42 -11.15
N LEU A 128 7.38 14.72 -10.81
CA LEU A 128 7.97 15.81 -11.59
C LEU A 128 9.37 16.23 -11.09
N GLU A 129 9.76 15.87 -9.88
CA GLU A 129 11.14 16.03 -9.42
C GLU A 129 12.04 15.02 -10.17
N ASP A 130 13.10 15.47 -10.85
CA ASP A 130 14.02 14.57 -11.56
C ASP A 130 15.10 13.98 -10.65
N SER A 131 15.44 14.66 -9.55
CA SER A 131 16.51 14.25 -8.65
C SER A 131 16.08 13.18 -7.63
N SER A 132 17.09 12.53 -7.04
CA SER A 132 16.92 11.73 -5.82
C SER A 132 16.74 12.67 -4.63
N PRO A 133 16.10 12.23 -3.53
CA PRO A 133 15.83 13.14 -2.42
C PRO A 133 17.12 13.55 -1.71
N GLU A 134 17.47 14.82 -1.79
CA GLU A 134 18.59 15.43 -1.08
C GLU A 134 18.19 15.70 0.38
N THR A 135 19.04 15.32 1.33
CA THR A 135 18.78 15.45 2.76
C THR A 135 20.03 15.97 3.47
N LEU A 136 19.87 16.94 4.36
CA LEU A 136 21.00 17.52 5.11
C LEU A 136 21.57 16.57 6.18
N ALA A 137 20.74 15.70 6.77
CA ALA A 137 21.14 14.77 7.82
C ALA A 137 20.30 13.47 7.78
N PRO A 138 20.63 12.51 6.90
CA PRO A 138 19.86 11.26 6.76
C PRO A 138 20.07 10.31 7.96
N VAL A 139 18.98 9.74 8.49
CA VAL A 139 19.02 8.78 9.61
C VAL A 139 18.43 7.41 9.23
N ARG A 140 17.25 7.37 8.59
CA ARG A 140 16.43 6.15 8.44
C ARG A 140 16.55 5.44 7.09
N ARG A 141 16.86 6.17 6.02
CA ARG A 141 16.80 5.66 4.65
C ARG A 141 17.91 4.63 4.38
N ALA A 142 17.59 3.52 3.72
CA ALA A 142 18.59 2.62 3.15
C ALA A 142 19.61 3.39 2.29
N ARG A 143 20.90 3.18 2.56
CA ARG A 143 21.98 3.77 1.75
C ARG A 143 22.02 3.06 0.40
N ARG A 144 22.24 3.82 -0.67
CA ARG A 144 22.65 3.22 -1.94
C ARG A 144 24.09 2.76 -1.79
N GLU A 145 24.36 1.47 -1.96
CA GLU A 145 25.73 1.00 -2.10
C GLU A 145 26.33 1.63 -3.37
N GLY A 146 27.45 2.36 -3.23
CA GLY A 146 28.19 2.90 -4.38
C GLY A 146 28.23 4.42 -4.57
N VAL A 147 27.75 5.24 -3.61
CA VAL A 147 28.15 6.66 -3.55
C VAL A 147 29.02 6.85 -2.32
N GLY A 148 30.30 6.52 -2.48
CA GLY A 148 31.34 6.93 -1.56
C GLY A 148 31.56 8.44 -1.68
N ASP A 149 31.85 9.06 -0.54
CA ASP A 149 32.42 10.40 -0.42
C ASP A 149 33.73 10.51 -1.23
#